data_AF-A0A850I7Y1-F1
#
_entry.id   AF-A0A850I7Y1-F1
#
_cell.length_a   1.000
_cell.length_b   1.000
_cell.length_c   1.000
_cell.angle_alpha   90.00
_cell.angle_beta   90.00
_cell.angle_gamma   90.00
#
_symmetry.space_group_name_H-M   'P 1'
#
loop_
_entity.id
_entity.type
_entity.pdbx_description
1 polymer ?
#
loop_
_entity_poly.entity_id
_entity_poly.type
_entity_poly.pdbx_seq_one_letter_code
_entity_poly.pdbx_strand_id
1 'polypeptide(L)'
;MLPTITDVASAQAAIPKLREATAQLNEVSDLAGKLSPEGKSALAKLIATAKPTINQMCDNVLAMPGVGDVAKPTIDELRRKIETLSRS
;
A
#
# COMPACT_ATOMS: atom_id res chain seq x y z
N MET A 1 0.24 8.74 -10.22
CA MET A 1 -0.07 9.86 -9.31
C MET A 1 -1.25 9.45 -8.45
N LEU A 2 -1.02 9.21 -7.15
CA LEU A 2 -2.13 9.03 -6.20
C LEU A 2 -2.87 10.36 -6.14
N PRO A 3 -4.17 10.44 -6.52
CA PRO A 3 -4.91 11.68 -6.38
C PRO A 3 -4.87 12.05 -4.91
N THR A 4 -4.48 13.30 -4.64
CA THR A 4 -4.39 13.90 -3.32
C THR A 4 -5.73 13.69 -2.62
N ILE A 5 -5.81 12.69 -1.74
CA ILE A 5 -6.98 12.51 -0.89
C ILE A 5 -6.96 13.71 0.04
N THR A 6 -7.93 14.61 -0.09
CA THR A 6 -8.03 15.87 0.69
C THR A 6 -9.34 15.97 1.47
N ASP A 7 -10.31 15.12 1.16
CA ASP A 7 -11.66 15.11 1.71
C ASP A 7 -12.32 13.73 1.55
N VAL A 8 -13.48 13.54 2.19
CA VAL A 8 -14.21 12.26 2.20
C VAL A 8 -14.61 11.80 0.79
N ALA A 9 -14.99 12.70 -0.10
CA ALA A 9 -15.38 12.34 -1.47
C ALA A 9 -14.17 11.87 -2.29
N SER A 10 -13.03 12.56 -2.16
CA SER A 10 -11.77 12.15 -2.78
C SER A 10 -11.24 10.82 -2.21
N ALA A 11 -11.44 10.56 -0.92
CA ALA A 11 -11.10 9.29 -0.29
C ALA A 11 -11.95 8.15 -0.86
N GLN A 12 -13.27 8.33 -0.94
CA GLN A 12 -14.18 7.36 -1.55
C GLN A 12 -13.83 7.12 -3.03
N ALA A 13 -13.50 8.18 -3.78
CA ALA A 13 -13.06 8.08 -5.18
C ALA A 13 -11.68 7.42 -5.33
N ALA A 14 -10.85 7.43 -4.29
CA ALA A 14 -9.56 6.76 -4.28
C ALA A 14 -9.65 5.27 -3.90
N ILE A 15 -10.75 4.81 -3.28
CA ILE A 15 -10.94 3.39 -2.91
C ILE A 15 -10.70 2.44 -4.09
N PRO A 16 -11.30 2.65 -5.29
CA PRO A 16 -11.07 1.74 -6.42
C PRO A 16 -9.59 1.66 -6.82
N LYS A 17 -8.88 2.80 -6.83
CA LYS A 17 -7.44 2.85 -7.14
C LYS A 17 -6.59 2.17 -6.07
N LEU A 18 -6.95 2.30 -4.80
CA LEU A 18 -6.26 1.62 -3.69
C LEU A 18 -6.48 0.10 -3.76
N ARG A 19 -7.68 -0.35 -4.14
CA ARG A 19 -7.97 -1.78 -4.38
C ARG A 19 -7.19 -2.32 -5.57
N GLU A 20 -7.09 -1.56 -6.65
CA GLU A 20 -6.28 -1.91 -7.81
C GLU A 20 -4.79 -2.04 -7.43
N ALA A 21 -4.26 -1.05 -6.71
CA ALA A 21 -2.88 -1.12 -6.21
C ALA A 21 -2.65 -2.33 -5.29
N THR A 22 -3.64 -2.68 -4.46
CA THR A 22 -3.59 -3.88 -3.61
C THR A 22 -3.59 -5.16 -4.45
N ALA A 23 -4.38 -5.22 -5.52
CA ALA A 23 -4.38 -6.35 -6.46
C ALA A 23 -3.02 -6.49 -7.17
N GLN A 24 -2.44 -5.39 -7.65
CA GLN A 24 -1.10 -5.39 -8.26
C GLN A 24 -0.03 -5.86 -7.26
N LEU A 25 -0.12 -5.46 -5.99
CA LEU A 25 0.79 -5.96 -4.95
C LEU A 25 0.63 -7.45 -4.67
N ASN A 26 -0.58 -8.00 -4.80
CA ASN A 26 -0.80 -9.45 -4.73
C ASN A 26 -0.10 -10.17 -5.88
N GLU A 27 -0.24 -9.68 -7.11
CA GLU A 27 0.47 -10.23 -8.26
C GLU A 27 1.99 -10.18 -8.08
N VAL A 28 2.52 -9.06 -7.58
CA VAL A 28 3.94 -8.94 -7.23
C VAL A 28 4.34 -9.94 -6.15
N SER A 29 3.49 -10.22 -5.15
CA SER A 29 3.75 -11.24 -4.13
C SER A 29 3.81 -12.64 -4.70
N ASP A 30 2.91 -12.97 -5.62
CA ASP A 30 2.87 -14.28 -6.27
C ASP A 30 4.09 -14.49 -7.18
N LEU A 31 4.52 -13.43 -7.87
CA LEU A 31 5.76 -13.42 -8.66
C LEU A 31 7.01 -13.46 -7.76
N ALA A 32 7.00 -12.75 -6.63
CA ALA A 32 8.08 -12.77 -5.66
C ALA A 32 8.35 -14.18 -5.14
N GLY A 33 7.29 -14.97 -4.94
CA GLY A 33 7.39 -16.39 -4.58
C GLY A 33 8.26 -17.23 -5.53
N LYS A 34 8.33 -16.84 -6.81
CA LYS A 34 9.08 -17.51 -7.88
C LYS A 34 10.50 -16.98 -8.09
N LEU A 35 10.89 -15.90 -7.41
CA LEU A 35 12.23 -15.34 -7.52
C LEU A 35 13.27 -16.20 -6.79
N SER A 36 14.53 -16.08 -7.22
CA SER A 36 15.68 -16.61 -6.46
C SER A 36 15.80 -15.90 -5.10
N PRO A 37 16.55 -16.46 -4.13
CA PRO A 37 16.81 -15.80 -2.86
C PRO A 37 17.38 -14.37 -3.01
N GLU A 38 18.26 -14.17 -3.98
CA GLU A 38 18.86 -12.86 -4.29
C GLU A 38 17.81 -11.89 -4.85
N GLY A 39 16.92 -12.38 -5.72
CA GLY A 39 15.82 -11.60 -6.28
C GLY A 39 14.80 -11.17 -5.21
N LYS A 40 14.45 -12.07 -4.28
CA LYS A 40 13.61 -11.76 -3.11
C LYS A 40 14.25 -10.69 -2.23
N SER A 41 15.54 -10.84 -1.93
CA SER A 41 16.31 -9.86 -1.14
C SER A 41 16.34 -8.46 -1.80
N ALA A 42 16.50 -8.39 -3.12
CA ALA A 42 16.48 -7.12 -3.85
C ALA A 42 15.10 -6.45 -3.81
N LEU A 43 14.02 -7.24 -4.00
CA LEU A 43 12.65 -6.76 -3.90
C LEU A 43 12.33 -6.25 -2.48
N ALA A 44 12.68 -7.01 -1.45
CA ALA A 44 12.49 -6.63 -0.05
C ALA A 44 13.18 -5.30 0.29
N LYS A 45 14.41 -5.08 -0.20
CA LYS A 45 15.15 -3.81 -0.02
C LYS A 45 14.46 -2.62 -0.70
N LEU A 46 13.96 -2.81 -1.92
CA LEU A 46 13.21 -1.78 -2.63
C LEU A 46 11.96 -1.37 -1.85
N ILE A 47 11.21 -2.36 -1.36
CA ILE A 47 9.99 -2.12 -0.57
C ILE A 47 10.31 -1.47 0.76
N ALA A 48 11.37 -1.92 1.46
CA ALA A 48 11.81 -1.31 2.70
C ALA A 48 12.15 0.18 2.52
N THR A 49 12.69 0.55 1.35
CA THR A 49 13.00 1.96 1.01
C THR A 49 11.74 2.78 0.75
N ALA A 50 10.73 2.21 0.09
CA ALA A 50 9.47 2.89 -0.22
C ALA A 50 8.48 2.96 0.95
N LYS A 51 8.55 2.00 1.88
CA LYS A 51 7.61 1.83 3.00
C LYS A 51 7.41 3.08 3.88
N PRO A 52 8.45 3.84 4.28
CA PRO A 52 8.27 5.04 5.10
C PRO A 52 7.37 6.08 4.42
N THR A 53 7.62 6.36 3.14
CA THR A 53 6.82 7.31 2.35
C THR A 53 5.38 6.84 2.24
N ILE A 54 5.14 5.55 1.96
CA ILE A 54 3.78 5.00 1.87
C ILE A 54 3.06 5.09 3.21
N ASN A 55 3.74 4.78 4.32
CA ASN A 55 3.18 4.90 5.66
C ASN A 55 2.77 6.33 5.98
N GLN A 56 3.64 7.31 5.69
CA GLN A 56 3.33 8.73 5.90
C GLN A 56 2.13 9.18 5.07
N MET A 57 2.03 8.75 3.82
CA MET A 57 0.86 9.04 2.99
C MET A 57 -0.43 8.45 3.58
N CYS A 58 -0.36 7.21 4.07
CA CYS A 58 -1.50 6.57 4.74
C CYS A 58 -1.87 7.28 6.05
N ASP A 59 -0.90 7.71 6.85
CA ASP A 59 -1.16 8.44 8.10
C ASP A 59 -1.84 9.79 7.83
N ASN A 60 -1.41 10.51 6.80
CA ASN A 60 -2.04 11.76 6.39
C ASN A 60 -3.52 11.56 6.01
N VAL A 61 -3.84 10.45 5.34
CA VAL A 61 -5.22 10.11 4.95
C VAL A 61 -6.05 9.72 6.17
N LEU A 62 -5.48 8.93 7.09
CA LEU A 62 -6.18 8.51 8.32
C LEU A 62 -6.43 9.66 9.30
N ALA A 63 -5.58 10.68 9.28
CA ALA A 63 -5.75 11.87 10.11
C ALA A 63 -6.89 12.79 9.65
N MET A 64 -7.45 12.58 8.45
CA MET A 64 -8.52 13.41 7.91
C MET A 64 -9.89 13.07 8.54
N PRO A 65 -10.63 14.07 9.07
CA PRO A 65 -11.96 13.85 9.65
C PRO A 65 -12.93 13.16 8.68
N GLY A 66 -13.57 12.08 9.11
CA GLY A 66 -14.53 11.30 8.32
C GLY A 66 -13.92 10.43 7.20
N VAL A 67 -12.66 10.67 6.83
CA VAL A 67 -11.92 9.84 5.86
C VAL A 67 -11.37 8.59 6.52
N GLY A 68 -10.85 8.73 7.74
CA GLY A 68 -10.24 7.62 8.49
C GLY A 68 -11.14 6.39 8.56
N ASP A 69 -12.42 6.56 8.92
CA ASP A 69 -13.37 5.44 9.06
C ASP A 69 -13.60 4.68 7.75
N VAL A 70 -13.55 5.39 6.62
CA VAL A 70 -13.79 4.83 5.28
C VAL A 70 -12.51 4.19 4.71
N ALA A 71 -11.38 4.86 4.88
CA ALA A 71 -10.12 4.47 4.25
C ALA A 71 -9.33 3.44 5.07
N LYS A 72 -9.53 3.40 6.39
CA LYS A 72 -8.80 2.52 7.32
C LYS A 72 -8.74 1.05 6.92
N PRO A 73 -9.84 0.35 6.59
CA PRO A 73 -9.74 -1.08 6.24
C PRO A 73 -8.85 -1.30 5.01
N THR A 74 -8.98 -0.46 3.98
CA THR A 74 -8.18 -0.54 2.75
C THR A 74 -6.70 -0.20 3.01
N ILE A 75 -6.43 0.82 3.84
CA ILE A 75 -5.07 1.21 4.22
C ILE A 75 -4.39 0.13 5.07
N ASP A 76 -5.12 -0.48 6.00
CA ASP A 76 -4.60 -1.55 6.86
C ASP A 76 -4.27 -2.80 6.03
N GLU A 77 -5.08 -3.12 5.01
CA GLU A 77 -4.79 -4.20 4.05
C GLU A 77 -3.52 -3.90 3.23
N LEU A 78 -3.41 -2.69 2.68
CA LEU A 78 -2.24 -2.25 1.91
C LEU A 78 -0.95 -2.37 2.72
N ARG A 79 -0.96 -1.87 3.96
CA ARG A 79 0.18 -1.95 4.89
C ARG A 79 0.59 -3.40 5.18
N ARG A 80 -0.38 -4.29 5.39
CA ARG A 80 -0.10 -5.71 5.65
C ARG A 80 0.59 -6.37 4.45
N LYS A 81 0.20 -6.01 3.22
CA LYS A 81 0.83 -6.55 2.01
C LYS A 81 2.26 -6.07 1.82
N ILE A 82 2.50 -4.78 2.02
CA ILE A 82 3.84 -4.20 2.01
C ILE A 82 4.74 -4.87 3.06
N GLU A 83 4.22 -5.10 4.27
CA GLU A 83 4.96 -5.79 5.33
C GLU A 83 5.36 -7.21 4.91
N THR A 84 4.42 -7.95 4.32
CA THR A 84 4.66 -9.32 3.85
C THR A 84 5.78 -9.35 2.81
N LEU A 85 5.72 -8.47 1.82
CA LEU A 85 6.72 -8.39 0.75
C LEU A 85 8.08 -7.84 1.24
N SER A 86 8.10 -7.04 2.29
CA SER A 86 9.36 -6.55 2.88
C SER A 86 10.13 -7.64 3.65
N ARG A 87 9.46 -8.76 3.95
CA ARG A 87 10.00 -9.89 4.73
C ARG A 87 10.20 -11.17 3.89
N SER A 88 9.72 -11.18 2.65
CA SER A 88 9.84 -12.30 1.70
C SER A 88 11.22 -12.37 1.06
#